data_AF-A0A3R9WAI8-F1
#
_entry.id   AF-A0A3R9WAI8-F1
#
_cell.length_a   1.000
_cell.length_b   1.000
_cell.length_c   1.000
_cell.angle_alpha   90.00
_cell.angle_beta   90.00
_cell.angle_gamma   90.00
#
_symmetry.space_group_name_H-M   'P 1'
#
loop_
_entity.id
_entity.type
_entity.pdbx_description
1 polymer ?
#
loop_
_entity_poly.entity_id
_entity_poly.type
_entity_poly.pdbx_seq_one_letter_code
_entity_poly.pdbx_strand_id
1 'polypeptide(L)'
;MCAACRAWALSRPDSTGVCARCQHPALAIRDGWCHVCLLHVQEQGIDAHDYDWCQLWLADSVVGLSERPFPLSWRRTEPSAPADRELIAARTSVGLSPHLLVPGQGELFNVRREWANARATLESYSLSSGAANMLDQFKHHGQEQGWSSDNLSTAAKTLRILFGWLGNAAPIPEQDIRLLDEVGLRTRRVLRFLADNGLVIPDTARQSEPREHASHRIIASLPSSIVPEIEEWVVLLRRESRNGRPHARYATIRNYLTYAHPALVEWGRRYRTLREVTPADVDAAIEAQVGEAASHMGISLRSIFRTLKRNKTIFRDPTRGIVVPHGPTRPPRTIPSDMVAGLIDRATGAADRLAVALVAIHAVGQRELTRILVDDLSVSRSRLLIRRRYGLRVIHLDEVTVSLLDQWLRERYSRWPATRNPHLLISQQTAAETGPVNAFYLWQKFKPLGIRWR
;
A
#
# COMPACT_ATOMS: atom_id res chain seq x y z
N MET A 1 19.37 29.60 9.56
CA MET A 1 18.14 29.28 8.77
C MET A 1 17.53 27.98 9.30
N CYS A 2 16.28 28.00 9.77
CA CYS A 2 15.60 26.83 10.34
C CYS A 2 15.20 25.79 9.27
N ALA A 3 14.77 24.61 9.68
CA ALA A 3 14.40 23.51 8.79
C ALA A 3 13.25 23.90 7.83
N ALA A 4 12.22 24.60 8.33
CA ALA A 4 11.11 25.09 7.51
C ALA A 4 11.55 26.09 6.43
N CYS A 5 12.39 27.07 6.76
CA CYS A 5 12.93 28.01 5.78
C CYS A 5 13.88 27.33 4.77
N ARG A 6 14.59 26.27 5.18
CA ARG A 6 15.42 25.47 4.27
C ARG A 6 14.58 24.67 3.28
N ALA A 7 13.50 24.03 3.75
CA ALA A 7 12.55 23.33 2.89
C ALA A 7 11.85 24.30 1.90
N TRP A 8 11.45 25.48 2.39
CA TRP A 8 10.88 26.55 1.57
C TRP A 8 11.83 26.97 0.43
N ALA A 9 13.11 27.20 0.74
CA ALA A 9 14.12 27.54 -0.26
C ALA A 9 14.41 26.39 -1.25
N LEU A 10 14.51 25.15 -0.77
CA LEU A 10 14.74 23.98 -1.62
C LEU A 10 13.60 23.73 -2.63
N SER A 11 12.37 24.06 -2.25
CA SER A 11 11.22 23.93 -3.16
C SER A 11 11.18 24.99 -4.27
N ARG A 12 11.99 26.07 -4.16
CA ARG A 12 11.97 27.24 -5.07
C ARG A 12 13.37 27.84 -5.21
N PRO A 13 14.32 27.13 -5.84
CA PRO A 13 15.72 27.56 -5.91
C PRO A 13 15.93 28.86 -6.71
N ASP A 14 15.04 29.19 -7.64
CA ASP A 14 15.19 30.34 -8.56
C ASP A 14 14.37 31.58 -8.16
N SER A 15 13.80 31.63 -6.96
CA SER A 15 12.90 32.73 -6.54
C SER A 15 13.49 33.67 -5.48
N THR A 16 14.81 33.90 -5.51
CA THR A 16 15.46 34.87 -4.61
C THR A 16 15.01 36.31 -4.90
N GLY A 17 14.82 37.13 -3.87
CA GLY A 17 14.48 38.54 -4.05
C GLY A 17 14.27 39.28 -2.74
N VAL A 18 13.66 40.48 -2.80
CA VAL A 18 13.30 41.29 -1.61
C VAL A 18 11.81 41.17 -1.33
N CYS A 19 11.44 40.93 -0.07
CA CYS A 19 10.04 40.80 0.32
C CYS A 19 9.32 42.16 0.28
N ALA A 20 8.20 42.26 -0.44
CA ALA A 20 7.44 43.51 -0.56
C ALA A 20 6.88 44.07 0.77
N ARG A 21 6.73 43.22 1.80
CA ARG A 21 6.21 43.61 3.12
C ARG A 21 7.30 43.98 4.11
N CYS A 22 8.18 43.04 4.45
CA CYS A 22 9.26 43.30 5.43
C CYS A 22 10.53 43.91 4.82
N GLN A 23 10.59 44.08 3.49
CA GLN A 23 11.75 44.59 2.75
C GLN A 23 13.05 43.82 2.98
N HIS A 24 12.96 42.62 3.57
CA HIS A 24 14.13 41.79 3.85
C HIS A 24 14.50 40.95 2.63
N PRO A 25 15.79 40.85 2.28
CA PRO A 25 16.28 39.90 1.27
C PRO A 25 15.96 38.47 1.69
N ALA A 26 15.29 37.70 0.83
CA ALA A 26 14.88 36.34 1.11
C ALA A 26 15.44 35.36 0.07
N LEU A 27 15.87 34.19 0.54
CA LEU A 27 16.42 33.11 -0.28
C LEU A 27 15.38 32.46 -1.20
N ALA A 28 14.09 32.64 -0.92
CA ALA A 28 13.00 32.26 -1.81
C ALA A 28 11.75 33.09 -1.49
N ILE A 29 11.17 33.66 -2.53
CA ILE A 29 9.98 34.50 -2.54
C ILE A 29 8.86 33.79 -3.29
N ARG A 30 7.63 34.00 -2.83
CA ARG A 30 6.41 33.59 -3.53
C ARG A 30 5.48 34.80 -3.56
N ASP A 31 5.01 35.16 -4.75
CA ASP A 31 4.06 36.26 -4.96
C ASP A 31 4.54 37.60 -4.33
N GLY A 32 5.86 37.83 -4.34
CA GLY A 32 6.49 39.02 -3.77
C GLY A 32 6.79 38.96 -2.26
N TRP A 33 6.40 37.91 -1.54
CA TRP A 33 6.60 37.79 -0.09
C TRP A 33 7.58 36.68 0.34
N CYS A 34 8.25 36.91 1.48
CA CYS A 34 9.05 35.89 2.16
C CYS A 34 8.14 34.91 2.94
N HIS A 35 8.70 33.76 3.30
CA HIS A 35 7.99 32.70 4.03
C HIS A 35 7.26 33.21 5.29
N VAL A 36 7.92 34.04 6.10
CA VAL A 36 7.37 34.53 7.37
C VAL A 36 6.25 35.56 7.17
N CYS A 37 6.41 36.49 6.22
CA CYS A 37 5.37 37.48 5.92
C CYS A 37 4.14 36.82 5.29
N LEU A 38 4.34 35.81 4.45
CA LEU A 38 3.24 35.03 3.89
C LEU A 38 2.45 34.33 5.00
N LEU A 39 3.14 33.71 5.96
CA LEU A 39 2.49 33.06 7.11
C LEU A 39 1.75 34.06 8.00
N HIS A 40 2.36 35.21 8.28
CA HIS A 40 1.71 36.24 9.07
C HIS A 40 0.40 36.71 8.43
N VAL A 41 0.42 36.98 7.12
CA VAL A 41 -0.79 37.36 6.37
C VAL A 41 -1.79 36.21 6.28
N GLN A 42 -1.33 34.96 6.15
CA GLN A 42 -2.21 33.78 6.17
C GLN A 42 -2.98 33.62 7.49
N GLU A 43 -2.35 33.95 8.62
CA GLU A 43 -2.92 33.76 9.95
C GLU A 43 -3.73 34.98 10.42
N GLN A 44 -3.34 36.19 10.03
CA GLN A 44 -3.98 37.44 10.46
C GLN A 44 -4.93 38.04 9.41
N GLY A 45 -4.98 37.48 8.20
CA GLY A 45 -5.75 38.03 7.08
C GLY A 45 -4.95 39.05 6.25
N ILE A 46 -5.51 39.42 5.09
CA ILE A 46 -4.83 40.28 4.09
C ILE A 46 -4.53 41.68 4.61
N ASP A 47 -5.37 42.21 5.50
CA ASP A 47 -5.21 43.54 6.12
C ASP A 47 -3.93 43.63 6.97
N ALA A 48 -3.39 42.49 7.39
CA ALA A 48 -2.13 42.42 8.10
C ALA A 48 -0.91 42.75 7.22
N HIS A 49 -1.10 42.92 5.91
CA HIS A 49 -0.07 43.47 5.03
C HIS A 49 0.40 44.85 5.51
N ASP A 50 -0.54 45.72 5.89
CA ASP A 50 -0.28 47.11 6.24
C ASP A 50 0.14 47.30 7.70
N TYR A 51 0.19 46.21 8.46
CA TYR A 51 0.70 46.23 9.82
C TYR A 51 2.22 46.37 9.81
N ASP A 52 2.71 47.32 10.60
CA ASP A 52 4.12 47.59 10.86
C ASP A 52 4.79 46.52 11.76
N TRP A 53 4.01 45.57 12.27
CA TRP A 53 4.48 44.48 13.12
C TRP A 53 4.28 43.11 12.49
N CYS A 54 5.10 42.14 12.90
CA CYS A 54 4.92 40.73 12.57
C CYS A 54 4.83 39.92 13.86
N GLN A 55 3.90 38.96 13.90
CA GLN A 55 3.86 37.96 14.96
C GLN A 55 5.20 37.22 15.01
N LEU A 56 5.77 37.07 16.20
CA LEU A 56 6.98 36.28 16.41
C LEU A 56 6.65 34.79 16.28
N TRP A 57 7.30 34.12 15.33
CA TRP A 57 7.17 32.68 15.10
C TRP A 57 8.41 31.95 15.63
N LEU A 58 8.23 31.05 16.60
CA LEU A 58 9.30 30.20 17.09
C LEU A 58 9.53 29.02 16.13
N ALA A 59 10.80 28.67 15.91
CA ALA A 59 11.25 27.89 14.74
C ALA A 59 10.59 26.51 14.53
N ASP A 60 9.96 25.93 15.55
CA ASP A 60 9.34 24.60 15.52
C ASP A 60 7.81 24.61 15.40
N SER A 61 7.14 25.77 15.46
CA SER A 61 5.67 25.84 15.36
C SER A 61 5.13 25.96 13.92
N VAL A 62 6.02 25.97 12.92
CA VAL A 62 5.69 26.34 11.52
C VAL A 62 5.66 25.14 10.56
N VAL A 63 5.83 23.91 11.08
CA VAL A 63 5.81 22.69 10.26
C VAL A 63 4.38 22.39 9.83
N GLY A 64 4.05 22.64 8.56
CA GLY A 64 2.76 22.25 7.93
C GLY A 64 1.92 23.38 7.33
N LEU A 65 2.31 24.65 7.51
CA LEU A 65 1.60 25.80 6.92
C LEU A 65 2.07 26.13 5.49
N SER A 66 3.28 25.69 5.09
CA SER A 66 3.85 25.95 3.75
C SER A 66 3.10 25.26 2.59
N GLU A 67 2.23 24.29 2.90
CA GLU A 67 1.51 23.48 1.91
C GLU A 67 0.05 23.88 1.70
N ARG A 68 -0.48 24.91 2.39
CA ARG A 68 -1.82 25.41 2.09
C ARG A 68 -1.78 26.16 0.75
N PRO A 69 -2.49 25.68 -0.30
CA PRO A 69 -2.66 26.47 -1.51
C PRO A 69 -3.63 27.61 -1.19
N PHE A 70 -3.14 28.85 -1.18
CA PHE A 70 -4.00 30.01 -1.33
C PHE A 70 -4.23 30.20 -2.84
N PRO A 71 -5.48 30.17 -3.35
CA PRO A 71 -5.73 30.53 -4.74
C PRO A 71 -5.66 32.05 -4.87
N LEU A 72 -4.51 32.58 -5.30
CA LEU A 72 -4.43 33.95 -5.81
C LEU A 72 -4.93 33.97 -7.27
N SER A 73 -6.22 33.71 -7.45
CA SER A 73 -6.95 34.12 -8.66
C SER A 73 -7.82 35.34 -8.35
N TRP A 74 -7.21 36.37 -7.76
CA TRP A 74 -7.85 37.67 -7.59
C TRP A 74 -6.95 38.72 -8.21
N ARG A 75 -7.14 38.97 -9.52
CA ARG A 75 -6.76 40.27 -10.07
C ARG A 75 -7.55 41.32 -9.29
N ARG A 76 -6.89 42.42 -8.92
CA ARG A 76 -7.50 43.63 -8.33
C ARG A 76 -8.84 43.94 -9.01
N THR A 77 -9.92 43.66 -8.31
CA THR A 77 -11.22 44.32 -8.42
C THR A 77 -11.92 44.02 -7.10
N GLU A 78 -11.86 44.97 -6.18
CA GLU A 78 -12.65 44.95 -4.95
C GLU A 78 -14.14 45.06 -5.27
N PRO A 79 -15.02 44.34 -4.57
CA PRO A 79 -16.43 44.67 -4.49
C PRO A 79 -16.74 45.30 -3.12
N SER A 80 -17.13 46.57 -3.13
CA SER A 80 -17.41 47.39 -1.94
C SER A 80 -18.90 47.52 -1.59
N ALA A 81 -19.80 46.78 -2.27
CA ALA A 81 -21.24 46.89 -2.06
C ALA A 81 -21.87 45.69 -1.31
N PRO A 82 -22.93 45.90 -0.49
CA PRO A 82 -23.70 44.82 0.12
C PRO A 82 -24.29 43.81 -0.89
N ALA A 83 -24.65 44.27 -2.09
CA ALA A 83 -25.12 43.44 -3.19
C ALA A 83 -24.06 42.45 -3.68
N ASP A 84 -22.78 42.80 -3.58
CA ASP A 84 -21.67 41.90 -3.93
C ASP A 84 -21.41 40.87 -2.84
N ARG A 85 -21.67 41.20 -1.56
CA ARG A 85 -21.69 40.19 -0.48
C ARG A 85 -22.83 39.21 -0.65
N GLU A 86 -24.00 39.65 -1.12
CA GLU A 86 -25.11 38.77 -1.51
C GLU A 86 -24.76 37.92 -2.73
N LEU A 87 -24.07 38.46 -3.73
CA LEU A 87 -23.58 37.72 -4.90
C LEU A 87 -22.43 36.74 -4.56
N ILE A 88 -21.58 37.07 -3.58
CA ILE A 88 -20.53 36.18 -3.05
C ILE A 88 -21.14 35.09 -2.17
N ALA A 89 -22.12 35.42 -1.33
CA ALA A 89 -22.93 34.45 -0.60
C ALA A 89 -23.72 33.55 -1.56
N ALA A 90 -24.24 34.08 -2.67
CA ALA A 90 -24.85 33.32 -3.76
C ALA A 90 -23.84 32.46 -4.54
N ARG A 91 -22.58 32.89 -4.67
CA ARG A 91 -21.47 32.11 -5.27
C ARG A 91 -20.89 31.03 -4.34
N THR A 92 -20.89 31.24 -3.03
CA THR A 92 -20.53 30.22 -2.01
C THR A 92 -21.69 29.31 -1.65
N SER A 93 -22.92 29.69 -2.03
CA SER A 93 -24.12 28.84 -2.00
C SER A 93 -24.51 28.35 -3.38
N VAL A 94 -23.54 27.99 -4.23
CA VAL A 94 -23.84 27.05 -5.32
C VAL A 94 -24.11 25.69 -4.67
N GLY A 95 -25.36 25.52 -4.23
CA GLY A 95 -25.84 24.31 -3.62
C GLY A 95 -25.76 23.17 -4.61
N LEU A 96 -24.73 22.33 -4.46
CA LEU A 96 -24.74 20.94 -4.90
C LEU A 96 -24.15 20.10 -3.74
N SER A 97 -24.79 19.03 -3.25
CA SER A 97 -25.95 18.36 -3.81
C SER A 97 -26.89 17.73 -2.78
N PRO A 98 -28.21 18.00 -2.85
CA PRO A 98 -29.21 17.16 -2.22
C PRO A 98 -29.21 15.74 -2.79
N HIS A 99 -28.86 15.53 -4.06
CA HIS A 99 -28.87 14.23 -4.75
C HIS A 99 -28.00 14.21 -6.03
N LEU A 100 -26.67 14.20 -5.93
CA LEU A 100 -25.82 13.88 -7.10
C LEU A 100 -25.96 12.38 -7.45
N LEU A 101 -26.61 11.62 -6.57
CA LEU A 101 -27.34 10.40 -6.83
C LEU A 101 -28.75 10.58 -6.24
N VAL A 102 -29.81 10.54 -7.06
CA VAL A 102 -31.17 10.39 -6.56
C VAL A 102 -31.24 9.03 -5.85
N PRO A 103 -31.71 8.92 -4.59
CA PRO A 103 -31.70 7.66 -3.87
C PRO A 103 -32.63 6.70 -4.60
N GLY A 104 -32.11 5.55 -5.04
CA GLY A 104 -32.85 4.58 -5.85
C GLY A 104 -32.69 4.72 -7.36
N GLN A 105 -32.00 5.75 -7.85
CA GLN A 105 -31.60 5.82 -9.26
C GLN A 105 -30.43 4.88 -9.51
N GLY A 106 -30.63 3.90 -10.41
CA GLY A 106 -29.58 3.01 -10.88
C GLY A 106 -28.52 3.72 -11.72
N GLU A 107 -27.41 3.05 -11.96
CA GLU A 107 -26.32 3.54 -12.81
C GLU A 107 -26.85 3.79 -14.24
N LEU A 108 -26.88 5.05 -14.67
CA LEU A 108 -27.33 5.41 -16.03
C LEU A 108 -26.23 5.15 -17.07
N PHE A 109 -24.98 5.50 -16.76
CA PHE A 109 -23.82 5.29 -17.62
C PHE A 109 -22.61 4.90 -16.77
N ASN A 110 -21.87 3.88 -17.22
CA ASN A 110 -20.61 3.50 -16.61
C ASN A 110 -19.48 4.33 -17.24
N VAL A 111 -19.09 5.42 -16.56
CA VAL A 111 -18.00 6.30 -16.98
C VAL A 111 -16.99 6.40 -15.84
N ARG A 112 -15.70 6.25 -16.17
CA ARG A 112 -14.61 6.42 -15.20
C ARG A 112 -14.62 7.85 -14.67
N ARG A 113 -14.68 8.01 -13.34
CA ARG A 113 -14.67 9.33 -12.68
C ARG A 113 -13.31 10.00 -12.82
N GLU A 114 -13.31 11.31 -13.03
CA GLU A 114 -12.10 12.13 -13.11
C GLU A 114 -11.98 13.03 -11.87
N TRP A 115 -10.85 12.94 -11.17
CA TRP A 115 -10.63 13.69 -9.91
C TRP A 115 -9.68 14.89 -10.07
N ALA A 116 -9.38 15.32 -11.30
CA ALA A 116 -8.38 16.36 -11.57
C ALA A 116 -8.57 17.65 -10.73
N ASN A 117 -9.82 18.03 -10.47
CA ASN A 117 -10.15 19.23 -9.70
C ASN A 117 -10.49 18.98 -8.22
N ALA A 118 -10.44 17.73 -7.74
CA ALA A 118 -10.95 17.34 -6.43
C ALA A 118 -10.36 18.13 -5.25
N ARG A 119 -9.10 18.57 -5.36
CA ARG A 119 -8.41 19.39 -4.34
C ARG A 119 -8.85 20.85 -4.32
N ALA A 120 -9.20 21.41 -5.47
CA ALA A 120 -9.58 22.83 -5.60
C ALA A 120 -11.00 23.11 -5.09
N THR A 121 -11.79 22.06 -4.86
CA THR A 121 -13.24 22.18 -4.63
C THR A 121 -13.66 21.85 -3.18
N LEU A 122 -12.71 21.73 -2.25
CA LEU A 122 -12.94 21.39 -0.84
C LEU A 122 -13.90 22.37 -0.11
N GLU A 123 -13.92 23.63 -0.52
CA GLU A 123 -14.68 24.72 0.10
C GLU A 123 -16.09 24.88 -0.49
N SER A 124 -16.40 24.19 -1.59
CA SER A 124 -17.62 24.44 -2.37
C SER A 124 -18.74 23.42 -2.14
N TYR A 125 -18.51 22.33 -1.40
CA TYR A 125 -19.51 21.27 -1.19
C TYR A 125 -20.06 21.24 0.23
N SER A 126 -21.38 21.36 0.36
CA SER A 126 -22.11 21.05 1.59
C SER A 126 -22.19 19.53 1.77
N LEU A 127 -21.93 19.06 2.99
CA LEU A 127 -22.13 17.66 3.34
C LEU A 127 -23.57 17.44 3.80
N SER A 128 -24.16 16.31 3.43
CA SER A 128 -25.40 15.86 4.07
C SER A 128 -25.17 15.59 5.57
N SER A 129 -26.22 15.65 6.38
CA SER A 129 -26.11 15.33 7.82
C SER A 129 -25.55 13.93 8.06
N GLY A 130 -25.92 12.96 7.21
CA GLY A 130 -25.39 11.60 7.25
C GLY A 130 -23.89 11.53 6.92
N ALA A 131 -23.45 12.24 5.88
CA ALA A 131 -22.04 12.31 5.50
C ALA A 131 -21.19 13.07 6.52
N ALA A 132 -21.71 14.14 7.12
CA ALA A 132 -21.07 14.87 8.20
C ALA A 132 -20.88 13.97 9.43
N ASN A 133 -21.94 13.25 9.84
CA ASN A 133 -21.85 12.28 10.94
C ASN A 133 -20.83 11.17 10.63
N MET A 134 -20.83 10.61 9.42
CA MET A 134 -19.87 9.59 9.02
C MET A 134 -18.42 10.12 8.99
N LEU A 135 -18.22 11.39 8.60
CA LEU A 135 -16.92 12.05 8.68
C LEU A 135 -16.46 12.25 10.13
N ASP A 136 -17.38 12.56 11.05
CA ASP A 136 -17.06 12.68 12.47
C ASP A 136 -16.81 11.30 13.11
N GLN A 137 -17.55 10.26 12.72
CA GLN A 137 -17.25 8.87 13.07
C GLN A 137 -15.89 8.43 12.56
N PHE A 138 -15.49 8.84 11.34
CA PHE A 138 -14.14 8.60 10.82
C PHE A 138 -13.08 9.28 11.68
N LYS A 139 -13.33 10.52 12.11
CA LYS A 139 -12.39 11.24 12.99
C LYS A 139 -12.26 10.56 14.34
N HIS A 140 -13.39 10.20 14.95
CA HIS A 140 -13.44 9.47 16.20
C HIS A 140 -12.72 8.12 16.07
N HIS A 141 -13.00 7.36 15.00
CA HIS A 141 -12.32 6.10 14.70
C HIS A 141 -10.81 6.30 14.58
N GLY A 142 -10.34 7.32 13.85
CA GLY A 142 -8.91 7.58 13.73
C GLY A 142 -8.24 7.97 15.05
N GLN A 143 -8.93 8.74 15.91
CA GLN A 143 -8.46 9.06 17.26
C GLN A 143 -8.38 7.81 18.13
N GLU A 144 -9.43 6.98 18.11
CA GLU A 144 -9.50 5.71 18.81
C GLU A 144 -8.47 4.68 18.35
N GLN A 145 -8.02 4.78 17.10
CA GLN A 145 -6.95 3.96 16.52
C GLN A 145 -5.56 4.59 16.73
N GLY A 146 -5.47 5.73 17.42
CA GLY A 146 -4.21 6.39 17.75
C GLY A 146 -3.49 7.02 16.56
N TRP A 147 -4.22 7.51 15.55
CA TRP A 147 -3.60 8.16 14.40
C TRP A 147 -2.99 9.50 14.78
N SER A 148 -1.84 9.82 14.19
CA SER A 148 -1.28 11.18 14.33
C SER A 148 -2.25 12.21 13.74
N SER A 149 -2.24 13.43 14.31
CA SER A 149 -3.09 14.54 13.87
C SER A 149 -2.98 14.82 12.36
N ASP A 150 -1.76 14.77 11.81
CA ASP A 150 -1.50 14.97 10.39
C ASP A 150 -2.12 13.88 9.50
N ASN A 151 -1.94 12.62 9.89
CA ASN A 151 -2.52 11.47 9.19
C ASN A 151 -4.04 11.50 9.21
N LEU A 152 -4.61 11.88 10.36
CA LEU A 152 -6.03 12.02 10.55
C LEU A 152 -6.60 13.15 9.69
N SER A 153 -5.98 14.33 9.73
CA SER A 153 -6.38 15.50 8.94
C SER A 153 -6.34 15.21 7.44
N THR A 154 -5.25 14.61 6.95
CA THR A 154 -5.08 14.29 5.52
C THR A 154 -6.10 13.26 5.03
N ALA A 155 -6.38 12.23 5.83
CA ALA A 155 -7.36 11.22 5.46
C ALA A 155 -8.80 11.75 5.59
N ALA A 156 -9.09 12.60 6.58
CA ALA A 156 -10.40 13.24 6.75
C ALA A 156 -10.71 14.21 5.60
N LYS A 157 -9.71 14.95 5.09
CA LYS A 157 -9.85 15.76 3.87
C LYS A 157 -10.23 14.90 2.66
N THR A 158 -9.56 13.77 2.49
CA THR A 158 -9.85 12.82 1.40
C THR A 158 -11.29 12.30 1.49
N LEU A 159 -11.74 11.94 2.70
CA LEU A 159 -13.11 11.48 2.93
C LEU A 159 -14.16 12.60 2.72
N ARG A 160 -13.87 13.84 3.15
CA ARG A 160 -14.74 15.00 2.92
C ARG A 160 -14.94 15.27 1.43
N ILE A 161 -13.88 15.21 0.63
CA ILE A 161 -13.97 15.34 -0.83
C ILE A 161 -14.87 14.24 -1.39
N LEU A 162 -14.63 12.99 -1.01
CA LEU A 162 -15.41 11.85 -1.49
C LEU A 162 -16.90 12.02 -1.19
N PHE A 163 -17.25 12.38 0.05
CA PHE A 163 -18.63 12.57 0.46
C PHE A 163 -19.29 13.84 -0.10
N GLY A 164 -18.54 14.92 -0.34
CA GLY A 164 -19.06 16.11 -1.00
C GLY A 164 -19.52 15.82 -2.44
N TRP A 165 -18.83 14.92 -3.13
CA TRP A 165 -19.14 14.55 -4.52
C TRP A 165 -20.15 13.41 -4.65
N LEU A 166 -20.00 12.35 -3.85
CA LEU A 166 -20.75 11.09 -4.01
C LEU A 166 -21.84 10.90 -2.95
N GLY A 167 -21.79 11.67 -1.86
CA GLY A 167 -22.59 11.40 -0.67
C GLY A 167 -22.17 10.10 0.04
N ASN A 168 -22.98 9.68 1.01
CA ASN A 168 -22.76 8.47 1.81
C ASN A 168 -23.95 7.48 1.74
N ALA A 169 -24.94 7.73 0.86
CA ALA A 169 -26.18 6.96 0.79
C ALA A 169 -26.03 5.61 0.07
N ALA A 170 -24.98 5.45 -0.74
CA ALA A 170 -24.69 4.22 -1.47
C ALA A 170 -23.21 3.82 -1.33
N PRO A 171 -22.89 2.52 -1.40
CA PRO A 171 -21.50 2.06 -1.45
C PRO A 171 -20.77 2.61 -2.68
N ILE A 172 -19.51 2.99 -2.49
CA ILE A 172 -18.68 3.63 -3.51
C ILE A 172 -17.74 2.59 -4.12
N PRO A 173 -17.55 2.55 -5.47
CA PRO A 173 -16.59 1.67 -6.10
C PRO A 173 -15.15 1.87 -5.58
N GLU A 174 -14.46 0.77 -5.25
CA GLU A 174 -13.07 0.82 -4.78
C GLU A 174 -12.15 1.52 -5.79
N GLN A 175 -12.40 1.33 -7.08
CA GLN A 175 -11.65 1.97 -8.17
C GLN A 175 -11.68 3.49 -8.06
N ASP A 176 -12.85 4.09 -7.85
CA ASP A 176 -13.00 5.55 -7.77
C ASP A 176 -12.29 6.15 -6.57
N ILE A 177 -12.37 5.46 -5.43
CA ILE A 177 -11.66 5.89 -4.22
C ILE A 177 -10.16 5.92 -4.49
N ARG A 178 -9.62 4.95 -5.25
CA ARG A 178 -8.19 4.85 -5.53
C ARG A 178 -7.68 5.83 -6.56
N LEU A 179 -8.52 6.30 -7.48
CA LEU A 179 -8.15 7.37 -8.41
C LEU A 179 -7.77 8.66 -7.67
N LEU A 180 -8.23 8.84 -6.42
CA LEU A 180 -7.78 9.94 -5.56
C LEU A 180 -6.28 9.84 -5.18
N ASP A 181 -5.66 8.65 -5.21
CA ASP A 181 -4.20 8.52 -5.03
C ASP A 181 -3.44 9.20 -6.17
N GLU A 182 -3.98 9.21 -7.39
CA GLU A 182 -3.34 9.81 -8.58
C GLU A 182 -3.25 11.34 -8.46
N VAL A 183 -4.19 11.96 -7.74
CA VAL A 183 -4.14 13.39 -7.37
C VAL A 183 -3.48 13.63 -6.00
N GLY A 184 -2.71 12.65 -5.52
CA GLY A 184 -1.88 12.73 -4.32
C GLY A 184 -2.65 12.73 -2.99
N LEU A 185 -3.91 12.31 -2.97
CA LEU A 185 -4.66 12.12 -1.73
C LEU A 185 -4.35 10.74 -1.13
N ARG A 186 -4.61 10.55 0.17
CA ARG A 186 -4.27 9.31 0.89
C ARG A 186 -5.50 8.43 1.02
N THR A 187 -5.63 7.44 0.14
CA THR A 187 -6.88 6.66 0.06
C THR A 187 -6.91 5.43 0.95
N ARG A 188 -5.74 4.88 1.33
CA ARG A 188 -5.65 3.59 2.04
C ARG A 188 -6.50 3.51 3.30
N ARG A 189 -6.44 4.52 4.16
CA ARG A 189 -7.20 4.57 5.43
C ARG A 189 -8.69 4.83 5.21
N VAL A 190 -9.01 5.70 4.26
CA VAL A 190 -10.38 6.02 3.85
C VAL A 190 -11.06 4.78 3.30
N LEU A 191 -10.41 4.07 2.37
CA LEU A 191 -10.88 2.84 1.77
C LEU A 191 -11.12 1.76 2.84
N ARG A 192 -10.20 1.60 3.80
CA ARG A 192 -10.39 0.64 4.89
C ARG A 192 -11.60 0.99 5.76
N PHE A 193 -11.72 2.24 6.20
CA PHE A 193 -12.85 2.67 7.01
C PHE A 193 -14.18 2.49 6.29
N LEU A 194 -14.26 2.92 5.02
CA LEU A 194 -15.48 2.76 4.22
C LEU A 194 -15.81 1.28 4.02
N ALA A 195 -14.82 0.42 3.79
CA ALA A 195 -15.03 -1.02 3.65
C ALA A 195 -15.55 -1.66 4.94
N ASP A 196 -15.00 -1.27 6.10
CA ASP A 196 -15.42 -1.76 7.42
C ASP A 196 -16.85 -1.29 7.77
N ASN A 197 -17.34 -0.20 7.16
CA ASN A 197 -18.71 0.30 7.28
C ASN A 197 -19.65 -0.13 6.14
N GLY A 198 -19.22 -1.05 5.26
CA GLY A 198 -20.04 -1.56 4.16
C GLY A 198 -20.30 -0.55 3.02
N LEU A 199 -19.52 0.53 2.95
CA LEU A 199 -19.64 1.62 1.97
C LEU A 199 -18.66 1.49 0.79
N VAL A 200 -18.07 0.32 0.57
CA VAL A 200 -17.18 0.05 -0.57
C VAL A 200 -17.71 -1.12 -1.37
N ILE A 201 -17.78 -0.94 -2.69
CA ILE A 201 -17.95 -2.03 -3.64
C ILE A 201 -16.54 -2.53 -3.99
N PRO A 202 -16.13 -3.73 -3.52
CA PRO A 202 -14.77 -4.21 -3.71
C PRO A 202 -14.44 -4.44 -5.18
N ASP A 203 -13.26 -4.00 -5.61
CA ASP A 203 -12.78 -4.24 -6.95
C ASP A 203 -12.13 -5.64 -7.01
N THR A 204 -12.96 -6.65 -7.23
CA THR A 204 -12.53 -8.04 -7.35
C THR A 204 -11.65 -8.28 -8.57
N ALA A 205 -11.81 -7.46 -9.63
CA ALA A 205 -10.95 -7.46 -10.79
C ALA A 205 -9.54 -7.04 -10.37
N ARG A 206 -9.36 -5.93 -9.64
CA ARG A 206 -8.07 -5.40 -9.16
C ARG A 206 -7.28 -6.27 -8.18
N GLN A 207 -7.86 -7.27 -7.52
CA GLN A 207 -7.04 -8.24 -6.77
C GLN A 207 -6.37 -9.27 -7.71
N SER A 208 -7.01 -9.53 -8.84
CA SER A 208 -6.53 -10.36 -9.93
C SER A 208 -5.61 -9.55 -10.86
N GLU A 209 -5.99 -8.32 -11.16
CA GLU A 209 -5.45 -7.43 -12.21
C GLU A 209 -3.94 -7.15 -12.07
N PRO A 210 -3.33 -6.79 -10.93
CA PRO A 210 -1.89 -6.53 -10.88
C PRO A 210 -1.05 -7.77 -11.18
N ARG A 211 -1.54 -8.95 -10.76
CA ARG A 211 -0.86 -10.23 -10.99
C ARG A 211 -1.16 -10.77 -12.37
N GLU A 212 -2.36 -10.53 -12.87
CA GLU A 212 -2.81 -10.79 -14.23
C GLU A 212 -2.03 -9.94 -15.23
N HIS A 213 -2.00 -8.61 -15.09
CA HIS A 213 -1.16 -7.69 -15.85
C HIS A 213 0.31 -8.09 -15.82
N ALA A 214 0.84 -8.48 -14.66
CA ALA A 214 2.21 -8.98 -14.58
C ALA A 214 2.41 -10.27 -15.39
N SER A 215 1.40 -11.17 -15.44
CA SER A 215 1.43 -12.37 -16.26
C SER A 215 1.35 -12.02 -17.75
N HIS A 216 0.42 -11.14 -18.14
CA HIS A 216 0.29 -10.65 -19.52
C HIS A 216 1.54 -9.91 -20.01
N ARG A 217 2.22 -9.13 -19.16
CA ARG A 217 3.51 -8.52 -19.52
C ARG A 217 4.60 -9.55 -19.81
N ILE A 218 4.64 -10.65 -19.05
CA ILE A 218 5.58 -11.74 -19.33
C ILE A 218 5.22 -12.41 -20.66
N ILE A 219 3.93 -12.69 -20.91
CA ILE A 219 3.45 -13.29 -22.17
C ILE A 219 3.77 -12.40 -23.36
N ALA A 220 3.51 -11.09 -23.26
CA ALA A 220 3.81 -10.10 -24.29
C ALA A 220 5.31 -9.97 -24.60
N SER A 221 6.19 -10.43 -23.70
CA SER A 221 7.64 -10.47 -23.93
C SER A 221 8.13 -11.73 -24.65
N LEU A 222 7.25 -12.71 -24.87
CA LEU A 222 7.58 -13.95 -25.57
C LEU A 222 7.52 -13.75 -27.09
N PRO A 223 8.26 -14.56 -27.87
CA PRO A 223 8.11 -14.59 -29.33
C PRO A 223 6.66 -14.92 -29.74
N SER A 224 6.15 -14.20 -30.74
CA SER A 224 4.73 -14.26 -31.15
C SER A 224 4.27 -15.65 -31.62
N SER A 225 5.19 -16.52 -32.04
CA SER A 225 4.94 -17.89 -32.47
C SER A 225 4.30 -18.75 -31.38
N ILE A 226 4.71 -18.58 -30.13
CA ILE A 226 4.30 -19.43 -29.01
C ILE A 226 3.25 -18.78 -28.08
N VAL A 227 3.02 -17.47 -28.23
CA VAL A 227 2.05 -16.72 -27.43
C VAL A 227 0.66 -17.37 -27.40
N PRO A 228 0.06 -17.79 -28.54
CA PRO A 228 -1.27 -18.39 -28.53
C PRO A 228 -1.37 -19.64 -27.65
N GLU A 229 -0.34 -20.49 -27.67
CA GLU A 229 -0.32 -21.71 -26.85
C GLU A 229 -0.16 -21.38 -25.36
N ILE A 230 0.64 -20.36 -25.01
CA ILE A 230 0.79 -19.91 -23.62
C ILE A 230 -0.48 -19.24 -23.10
N GLU A 231 -1.16 -18.43 -23.92
CA GLU A 231 -2.45 -17.83 -23.56
C GLU A 231 -3.53 -18.90 -23.35
N GLU A 232 -3.58 -19.91 -24.22
CA GLU A 232 -4.47 -21.05 -24.06
C GLU A 232 -4.22 -21.80 -22.74
N TRP A 233 -2.95 -22.02 -22.40
CA TRP A 233 -2.58 -22.61 -21.11
C TRP A 233 -3.07 -21.77 -19.91
N VAL A 234 -2.93 -20.44 -19.98
CA VAL A 234 -3.45 -19.54 -18.93
C VAL A 234 -4.96 -19.67 -18.81
N VAL A 235 -5.70 -19.63 -19.93
CA VAL A 235 -7.16 -19.80 -19.95
C VAL A 235 -7.56 -21.12 -19.29
N LEU A 236 -6.88 -22.22 -19.62
CA LEU A 236 -7.17 -23.54 -19.06
C LEU A 236 -6.91 -23.63 -17.55
N LEU A 237 -5.87 -22.96 -17.03
CA LEU A 237 -5.61 -22.87 -15.59
C LEU A 237 -6.57 -21.94 -14.85
N ARG A 238 -7.18 -20.97 -15.56
CA ARG A 238 -8.16 -20.05 -15.00
C ARG A 238 -9.59 -20.60 -15.04
N ARG A 239 -9.86 -21.66 -15.82
CA ARG A 239 -11.15 -22.35 -15.80
C ARG A 239 -11.52 -22.76 -14.37
N GLU A 240 -12.79 -22.53 -14.03
CA GLU A 240 -13.32 -22.86 -12.72
C GLU A 240 -13.45 -24.36 -12.55
N SER A 241 -13.05 -24.84 -11.38
CA SER A 241 -13.38 -26.17 -10.90
C SER A 241 -14.86 -26.26 -10.50
N ARG A 242 -15.35 -27.48 -10.25
CA ARG A 242 -16.72 -27.76 -9.77
C ARG A 242 -17.16 -26.95 -8.53
N ASN A 243 -16.21 -26.35 -7.80
CA ASN A 243 -16.45 -25.55 -6.60
C ASN A 243 -16.44 -24.03 -6.88
N GLY A 244 -16.57 -23.59 -8.14
CA GLY A 244 -16.57 -22.16 -8.53
C GLY A 244 -15.22 -21.46 -8.30
N ARG A 245 -14.13 -22.21 -8.17
CA ARG A 245 -12.78 -21.67 -7.94
C ARG A 245 -11.86 -22.02 -9.10
N PRO A 246 -11.09 -21.07 -9.65
CA PRO A 246 -10.09 -21.35 -10.68
C PRO A 246 -9.09 -22.43 -10.25
N HIS A 247 -8.62 -23.25 -11.20
CA HIS A 247 -7.60 -24.26 -10.93
C HIS A 247 -6.28 -23.65 -10.42
N ALA A 248 -5.91 -22.46 -10.90
CA ALA A 248 -4.77 -21.70 -10.39
C ALA A 248 -5.07 -20.21 -10.23
N ARG A 249 -4.43 -19.57 -9.26
CA ARG A 249 -4.44 -18.10 -9.09
C ARG A 249 -3.39 -17.47 -10.00
N TYR A 250 -3.56 -16.21 -10.41
CA TYR A 250 -2.55 -15.47 -11.17
C TYR A 250 -1.18 -15.39 -10.49
N ALA A 251 -1.11 -15.48 -9.15
CA ALA A 251 0.16 -15.61 -8.44
C ALA A 251 0.94 -16.88 -8.85
N THR A 252 0.25 -18.00 -8.99
CA THR A 252 0.83 -19.28 -9.42
C THR A 252 1.21 -19.24 -10.89
N ILE A 253 0.33 -18.72 -11.74
CA ILE A 253 0.57 -18.56 -13.19
C ILE A 253 1.79 -17.67 -13.44
N ARG A 254 1.87 -16.52 -12.78
CA ARG A 254 3.02 -15.62 -12.85
C ARG A 254 4.32 -16.33 -12.46
N ASN A 255 4.32 -17.08 -11.36
CA ASN A 255 5.51 -17.81 -10.91
C ASN A 255 5.95 -18.83 -11.98
N TYR A 256 5.02 -19.61 -12.53
CA TYR A 256 5.33 -20.56 -13.59
C TYR A 256 5.88 -19.88 -14.85
N LEU A 257 5.25 -18.78 -15.28
CA LEU A 257 5.74 -17.99 -16.41
C LEU A 257 7.14 -17.42 -16.15
N THR A 258 7.41 -16.90 -14.94
CA THR A 258 8.72 -16.34 -14.59
C THR A 258 9.82 -17.40 -14.66
N TYR A 259 9.58 -18.61 -14.15
CA TYR A 259 10.57 -19.68 -14.22
C TYR A 259 10.72 -20.25 -15.63
N ALA A 260 9.63 -20.43 -16.38
CA ALA A 260 9.67 -20.96 -17.74
C ALA A 260 10.17 -19.94 -18.79
N HIS A 261 10.17 -18.64 -18.48
CA HIS A 261 10.42 -17.56 -19.43
C HIS A 261 11.69 -17.73 -20.26
N PRO A 262 12.88 -18.05 -19.69
CA PRO A 262 14.10 -18.20 -20.50
C PRO A 262 13.98 -19.29 -21.57
N ALA A 263 13.39 -20.44 -21.22
CA ALA A 263 13.17 -21.55 -22.14
C ALA A 263 12.16 -21.19 -23.23
N LEU A 264 11.06 -20.53 -22.85
CA LEU A 264 10.03 -20.10 -23.79
C LEU A 264 10.57 -19.04 -24.78
N VAL A 265 11.40 -18.11 -24.34
CA VAL A 265 12.03 -17.13 -25.25
C VAL A 265 12.96 -17.82 -26.24
N GLU A 266 13.77 -18.77 -25.79
CA GLU A 266 14.69 -19.50 -26.66
C GLU A 266 13.94 -20.36 -27.68
N TRP A 267 12.96 -21.14 -27.22
CA TRP A 267 12.16 -21.99 -28.10
C TRP A 267 11.28 -21.20 -29.06
N GLY A 268 10.73 -20.06 -28.64
CA GLY A 268 9.96 -19.19 -29.53
C GLY A 268 10.81 -18.55 -30.63
N ARG A 269 12.14 -18.44 -30.46
CA ARG A 269 13.08 -18.05 -31.53
C ARG A 269 13.40 -19.20 -32.47
N ARG A 270 13.53 -20.41 -31.92
CA ARG A 270 13.94 -21.61 -32.67
C ARG A 270 12.80 -22.31 -33.41
N TYR A 271 11.60 -22.28 -32.85
CA TYR A 271 10.44 -23.04 -33.32
C TYR A 271 9.24 -22.13 -33.60
N ARG A 272 8.31 -22.62 -34.42
CA ARG A 272 7.05 -21.92 -34.70
C ARG A 272 5.92 -22.33 -33.75
N THR A 273 6.07 -23.45 -33.06
CA THR A 273 5.08 -23.98 -32.10
C THR A 273 5.77 -24.77 -30.99
N LEU A 274 5.17 -24.83 -29.79
CA LEU A 274 5.71 -25.65 -28.70
C LEU A 274 5.57 -27.16 -28.98
N ARG A 275 4.82 -27.56 -30.03
CA ARG A 275 4.76 -28.95 -30.52
C ARG A 275 6.11 -29.48 -30.99
N GLU A 276 7.01 -28.60 -31.43
CA GLU A 276 8.34 -28.96 -31.93
C GLU A 276 9.36 -29.19 -30.81
N VAL A 277 9.05 -28.77 -29.57
CA VAL A 277 9.94 -28.93 -28.42
C VAL A 277 10.09 -30.41 -28.09
N THR A 278 11.33 -30.87 -28.01
CA THR A 278 11.67 -32.26 -27.72
C THR A 278 11.99 -32.47 -26.23
N PRO A 279 11.99 -33.72 -25.72
CA PRO A 279 12.48 -34.00 -24.38
C PRO A 279 13.91 -33.49 -24.14
N ALA A 280 14.80 -33.60 -25.14
CA ALA A 280 16.18 -33.12 -25.05
C ALA A 280 16.25 -31.59 -24.87
N ASP A 281 15.36 -30.84 -25.52
CA ASP A 281 15.30 -29.38 -25.35
C ASP A 281 14.85 -29.01 -23.93
N VAL A 282 13.93 -29.79 -23.33
CA VAL A 282 13.49 -29.59 -21.95
C VAL A 282 14.59 -29.94 -20.96
N ASP A 283 15.29 -31.05 -21.16
CA ASP A 283 16.43 -31.44 -20.32
C ASP A 283 17.53 -30.37 -20.38
N ALA A 284 17.90 -29.91 -21.57
CA ALA A 284 18.86 -28.82 -21.75
C ALA A 284 18.42 -27.51 -21.05
N ALA A 285 17.13 -27.16 -21.12
CA ALA A 285 16.60 -25.98 -20.46
C ALA A 285 16.63 -26.08 -18.92
N ILE A 286 16.43 -27.28 -18.37
CA ILE A 286 16.50 -27.54 -16.94
C ILE A 286 17.96 -27.57 -16.48
N GLU A 287 18.85 -28.22 -17.23
CA GLU A 287 20.29 -28.30 -16.95
C GLU A 287 20.99 -26.92 -17.01
N ALA A 288 20.49 -26.01 -17.84
CA ALA A 288 20.96 -24.63 -17.89
C ALA A 288 20.65 -23.82 -16.60
N GLN A 289 19.82 -24.35 -15.70
CA GLN A 289 19.46 -23.71 -14.44
C GLN A 289 20.14 -24.39 -13.25
N VAL A 290 20.37 -23.63 -12.17
CA VAL A 290 21.01 -24.14 -10.96
C VAL A 290 20.05 -24.15 -9.78
N GLY A 291 20.00 -25.27 -9.06
CA GLY A 291 19.28 -25.40 -7.79
C GLY A 291 17.76 -25.32 -7.93
N GLU A 292 17.12 -24.50 -7.08
CA GLU A 292 15.65 -24.39 -7.00
C GLU A 292 15.01 -23.86 -8.29
N ALA A 293 15.75 -23.04 -9.05
CA ALA A 293 15.30 -22.56 -10.35
C ALA A 293 15.11 -23.72 -11.34
N ALA A 294 15.97 -24.74 -11.32
CA ALA A 294 15.83 -25.94 -12.16
C ALA A 294 14.59 -26.77 -11.78
N SER A 295 14.35 -26.96 -10.48
CA SER A 295 13.13 -27.62 -9.98
C SER A 295 11.87 -26.87 -10.40
N HIS A 296 11.81 -25.57 -10.16
CA HIS A 296 10.65 -24.76 -10.51
C HIS A 296 10.46 -24.63 -12.02
N MET A 297 11.53 -24.54 -12.81
CA MET A 297 11.49 -24.65 -14.27
C MET A 297 10.81 -25.95 -14.68
N GLY A 298 11.29 -27.10 -14.20
CA GLY A 298 10.71 -28.41 -14.54
C GLY A 298 9.23 -28.54 -14.11
N ILE A 299 8.85 -28.04 -12.94
CA ILE A 299 7.44 -28.01 -12.49
C ILE A 299 6.58 -27.13 -13.43
N SER A 300 7.12 -25.97 -13.81
CA SER A 300 6.43 -24.99 -14.67
C SER A 300 6.21 -25.55 -16.07
N LEU A 301 7.27 -26.10 -16.68
CA LEU A 301 7.21 -26.73 -18.00
C LEU A 301 6.25 -27.92 -18.01
N ARG A 302 6.30 -28.77 -16.98
CA ARG A 302 5.36 -29.89 -16.82
C ARG A 302 3.92 -29.40 -16.70
N SER A 303 3.67 -28.29 -16.00
CA SER A 303 2.34 -27.67 -15.92
C SER A 303 1.85 -27.21 -17.30
N ILE A 304 2.72 -26.57 -18.09
CA ILE A 304 2.42 -26.09 -19.44
C ILE A 304 2.12 -27.27 -20.38
N PHE A 305 3.09 -28.15 -20.62
CA PHE A 305 2.98 -29.22 -21.61
C PHE A 305 1.90 -30.25 -21.26
N ARG A 306 1.72 -30.60 -19.98
CA ARG A 306 0.64 -31.52 -19.57
C ARG A 306 -0.75 -30.93 -19.83
N THR A 307 -0.91 -29.63 -19.60
CA THR A 307 -2.19 -28.94 -19.81
C THR A 307 -2.48 -28.78 -21.30
N LEU A 308 -1.48 -28.38 -22.09
CA LEU A 308 -1.61 -28.31 -23.56
C LEU A 308 -1.89 -29.67 -24.19
N LYS A 309 -1.26 -30.74 -23.69
CA LYS A 309 -1.56 -32.11 -24.14
C LYS A 309 -2.99 -32.50 -23.78
N ARG A 310 -3.44 -32.18 -22.58
CA ARG A 310 -4.81 -32.48 -22.13
C ARG A 310 -5.85 -31.78 -23.02
N ASN A 311 -5.54 -30.58 -23.52
CA ASN A 311 -6.39 -29.85 -24.46
C ASN A 311 -6.16 -30.20 -25.93
N LYS A 312 -5.28 -31.17 -26.23
CA LYS A 312 -4.91 -31.62 -27.59
C LYS A 312 -4.22 -30.53 -28.45
N THR A 313 -3.76 -29.44 -27.85
CA THR A 313 -2.90 -28.43 -28.47
C THR A 313 -1.51 -28.99 -28.78
N ILE A 314 -1.07 -30.02 -28.07
CA ILE A 314 0.12 -30.80 -28.46
C ILE A 314 -0.23 -32.29 -28.42
N PHE A 315 0.43 -33.07 -29.27
CA PHE A 315 0.19 -34.51 -29.36
C PHE A 315 1.06 -35.31 -28.39
N ARG A 316 2.27 -34.82 -28.12
CA ARG A 316 3.26 -35.45 -27.24
C ARG A 316 3.61 -34.47 -26.12
N ASP A 317 3.78 -35.00 -24.91
CA ASP A 317 4.25 -34.22 -23.76
C ASP A 317 5.76 -34.44 -23.65
N PRO A 318 6.60 -33.45 -24.02
CA PRO A 318 8.06 -33.60 -23.96
C PRO A 318 8.56 -33.71 -22.51
N THR A 319 7.74 -33.39 -21.52
CA THR A 319 8.08 -33.53 -20.09
C THR A 319 7.76 -34.92 -19.52
N ARG A 320 7.21 -35.82 -20.34
CA ARG A 320 6.90 -37.19 -19.92
C ARG A 320 8.19 -37.97 -19.68
N GLY A 321 8.41 -38.41 -18.45
CA GLY A 321 9.61 -39.16 -18.06
C GLY A 321 10.74 -38.29 -17.53
N ILE A 322 10.64 -36.96 -17.66
CA ILE A 322 11.61 -36.04 -17.07
C ILE A 322 11.50 -36.09 -15.55
N VAL A 323 12.60 -36.50 -14.93
CA VAL A 323 12.78 -36.39 -13.48
C VAL A 323 13.06 -34.91 -13.21
N VAL A 324 12.05 -34.19 -12.73
CA VAL A 324 12.28 -32.83 -12.22
C VAL A 324 13.38 -32.97 -11.17
N PRO A 325 14.53 -32.29 -11.35
CA PRO A 325 15.59 -32.32 -10.37
C PRO A 325 14.95 -31.86 -9.08
N HIS A 326 14.83 -32.75 -8.12
CA HIS A 326 14.66 -32.30 -6.76
C HIS A 326 16.08 -31.88 -6.43
N GLY A 327 16.36 -30.57 -6.58
CA GLY A 327 17.63 -30.03 -6.14
C GLY A 327 17.88 -30.59 -4.74
N PRO A 328 19.10 -31.02 -4.39
CA PRO A 328 19.34 -31.74 -3.14
C PRO A 328 18.58 -30.99 -2.08
N THR A 329 17.62 -31.66 -1.44
CA THR A 329 16.97 -31.17 -0.24
C THR A 329 18.11 -31.06 0.76
N ARG A 330 18.87 -29.97 0.65
CA ARG A 330 19.91 -29.66 1.60
C ARG A 330 19.09 -29.54 2.86
N PRO A 331 19.27 -30.46 3.84
CA PRO A 331 18.63 -30.27 5.11
C PRO A 331 18.97 -28.83 5.52
N PRO A 332 17.99 -28.06 6.01
CA PRO A 332 18.22 -26.68 6.39
C PRO A 332 19.53 -26.65 7.19
N ARG A 333 20.53 -25.93 6.67
CA ARG A 333 21.84 -25.88 7.32
C ARG A 333 21.59 -25.34 8.71
N THR A 334 21.99 -26.11 9.73
CA THR A 334 21.99 -25.62 11.10
C THR A 334 22.74 -24.30 11.12
N ILE A 335 22.14 -23.26 11.69
CA ILE A 335 22.81 -21.99 11.84
C ILE A 335 23.98 -22.25 12.80
N PRO A 336 25.23 -21.93 12.43
CA PRO A 336 26.37 -22.10 13.31
C PRO A 336 26.14 -21.41 14.66
N SER A 337 26.56 -22.03 15.77
CA SER A 337 26.27 -21.52 17.12
C SER A 337 26.82 -20.11 17.37
N ASP A 338 27.93 -19.75 16.73
CA ASP A 338 28.54 -18.42 16.70
C ASP A 338 27.70 -17.39 15.93
N MET A 339 26.97 -17.82 14.90
CA MET A 339 26.02 -16.96 14.18
C MET A 339 24.72 -16.72 14.96
N VAL A 340 24.32 -17.69 15.82
CA VAL A 340 23.18 -17.55 16.73
C VAL A 340 23.57 -16.75 17.98
N ALA A 341 24.80 -16.91 18.46
CA ALA A 341 25.34 -16.14 19.58
C ALA A 341 25.33 -14.64 19.26
N GLY A 342 24.74 -13.84 20.16
CA GLY A 342 24.60 -12.39 19.96
C GLY A 342 23.67 -11.97 18.81
N LEU A 343 22.95 -12.91 18.17
CA LEU A 343 22.03 -12.58 17.07
C LEU A 343 20.90 -11.64 17.53
N ILE A 344 20.38 -11.88 18.74
CA ILE A 344 19.41 -11.00 19.39
C ILE A 344 20.04 -9.64 19.64
N ASP A 345 21.27 -9.59 20.17
CA ASP A 345 21.94 -8.31 20.51
C ASP A 345 22.23 -7.44 19.28
N ARG A 346 22.49 -8.06 18.13
CA ARG A 346 22.67 -7.38 16.84
C ARG A 346 21.38 -6.75 16.30
N ALA A 347 20.21 -7.19 16.75
CA ALA A 347 18.96 -6.54 16.39
C ALA A 347 18.79 -5.23 17.18
N THR A 348 18.46 -4.14 16.49
CA THR A 348 18.51 -2.79 17.07
C THR A 348 17.23 -2.38 17.79
N GLY A 349 16.05 -2.83 17.35
CA GLY A 349 14.77 -2.50 17.99
C GLY A 349 14.19 -3.64 18.84
N ALA A 350 13.38 -3.33 19.86
CA ALA A 350 12.77 -4.36 20.72
C ALA A 350 11.87 -5.33 19.91
N ALA A 351 11.11 -4.82 18.94
CA ALA A 351 10.33 -5.65 18.01
C ALA A 351 11.20 -6.64 17.24
N ASP A 352 12.37 -6.17 16.80
CA ASP A 352 13.30 -6.95 15.98
C ASP A 352 13.96 -8.04 16.83
N ARG A 353 14.36 -7.71 18.07
CA ARG A 353 14.89 -8.66 19.06
C ARG A 353 13.89 -9.75 19.41
N LEU A 354 12.63 -9.37 19.69
CA LEU A 354 11.55 -10.32 19.95
C LEU A 354 11.29 -11.21 18.72
N ALA A 355 11.21 -10.63 17.53
CA ALA A 355 11.03 -11.37 16.30
C ALA A 355 12.15 -12.41 16.09
N VAL A 356 13.41 -12.03 16.34
CA VAL A 356 14.55 -12.94 16.28
C VAL A 356 14.42 -14.07 17.30
N ALA A 357 14.07 -13.77 18.56
CA ALA A 357 13.90 -14.79 19.60
C ALA A 357 12.79 -15.80 19.26
N LEU A 358 11.62 -15.33 18.82
CA LEU A 358 10.51 -16.19 18.41
C LEU A 358 10.90 -17.10 17.23
N VAL A 359 11.76 -16.63 16.33
CA VAL A 359 12.22 -17.42 15.19
C VAL A 359 13.32 -18.39 15.58
N ALA A 360 14.36 -17.92 16.27
CA ALA A 360 15.57 -18.68 16.57
C ALA A 360 15.37 -19.70 17.70
N ILE A 361 14.59 -19.36 18.73
CA ILE A 361 14.38 -20.22 19.91
C ILE A 361 13.11 -21.07 19.71
N HIS A 362 12.02 -20.45 19.24
CA HIS A 362 10.70 -21.08 19.20
C HIS A 362 10.30 -21.61 17.82
N ALA A 363 11.16 -21.46 16.81
CA ALA A 363 10.93 -21.89 15.44
C ALA A 363 9.58 -21.42 14.88
N VAL A 364 9.24 -20.14 15.12
CA VAL A 364 8.04 -19.51 14.55
C VAL A 364 8.29 -19.15 13.09
N GLY A 365 7.44 -19.62 12.18
CA GLY A 365 7.57 -19.33 10.75
C GLY A 365 7.18 -17.90 10.40
N GLN A 366 7.71 -17.35 9.30
CA GLN A 366 7.44 -15.96 8.88
C GLN A 366 5.95 -15.61 8.83
N ARG A 367 5.12 -16.47 8.23
CA ARG A 367 3.67 -16.25 8.13
C ARG A 367 2.94 -16.36 9.47
N GLU A 368 3.49 -17.14 10.39
CA GLU A 368 2.94 -17.27 11.74
C GLU A 368 3.29 -16.01 12.52
N LEU A 369 4.55 -15.60 12.47
CA LEU A 369 5.08 -14.42 13.14
C LEU A 369 4.30 -13.15 12.82
N THR A 370 3.97 -12.91 11.54
CA THR A 370 3.19 -11.72 11.16
C THR A 370 1.73 -11.77 11.62
N ARG A 371 1.21 -12.94 11.99
CA ARG A 371 -0.21 -13.17 12.30
C ARG A 371 -0.50 -13.39 13.77
N ILE A 372 0.52 -13.50 14.62
CA ILE A 372 0.34 -13.60 16.07
C ILE A 372 -0.45 -12.39 16.56
N LEU A 373 -1.49 -12.64 17.37
CA LEU A 373 -2.25 -11.61 18.04
C LEU A 373 -1.73 -11.39 19.46
N VAL A 374 -1.96 -10.20 20.02
CA VAL A 374 -1.68 -9.91 21.43
C VAL A 374 -2.51 -10.83 22.34
N ASP A 375 -3.78 -11.08 21.99
CA ASP A 375 -4.68 -11.96 22.73
C ASP A 375 -4.27 -13.44 22.70
N ASP A 376 -3.39 -13.82 21.76
CA ASP A 376 -2.85 -15.18 21.70
C ASP A 376 -1.73 -15.40 22.74
N LEU A 377 -1.34 -14.35 23.49
CA LEU A 377 -0.34 -14.42 24.56
C LEU A 377 -0.99 -14.65 25.92
N SER A 378 -0.44 -15.59 26.68
CA SER A 378 -0.74 -15.78 28.10
C SER A 378 0.53 -15.49 28.89
N VAL A 379 0.68 -14.23 29.32
CA VAL A 379 1.84 -13.75 30.08
C VAL A 379 1.98 -14.54 31.40
N SER A 380 0.87 -14.77 32.11
CA SER A 380 0.86 -15.52 33.38
C SER A 380 1.29 -16.98 33.26
N ARG A 381 1.17 -17.57 32.07
CA ARG A 381 1.56 -18.96 31.80
C ARG A 381 2.81 -19.07 30.94
N SER A 382 3.44 -17.95 30.59
CA SER A 382 4.52 -17.85 29.60
C SER A 382 4.21 -18.66 28.34
N ARG A 383 3.00 -18.51 27.79
CA ARG A 383 2.55 -19.26 26.61
C ARG A 383 2.15 -18.34 25.47
N LEU A 384 2.45 -18.78 24.26
CA LEU A 384 2.02 -18.17 23.01
C LEU A 384 1.22 -19.19 22.19
N LEU A 385 0.03 -18.80 21.75
CA LEU A 385 -0.80 -19.57 20.85
C LEU A 385 -0.54 -19.17 19.40
N ILE A 386 -0.31 -20.14 18.53
CA ILE A 386 -0.16 -19.93 17.10
C ILE A 386 -1.29 -20.64 16.36
N ARG A 387 -2.13 -19.85 15.70
CA ARG A 387 -3.25 -20.32 14.87
C ARG A 387 -2.73 -20.83 13.52
N ARG A 388 -2.91 -22.12 13.24
CA ARG A 388 -2.55 -22.76 11.95
C ARG A 388 -3.81 -23.12 11.18
N ARG A 389 -3.65 -23.50 9.91
CA ARG A 389 -4.76 -23.94 9.05
C ARG A 389 -5.50 -25.16 9.63
N TYR A 390 -4.79 -26.03 10.34
CA TYR A 390 -5.31 -27.28 10.90
C TYR A 390 -4.96 -27.38 12.39
N GLY A 391 -5.48 -26.46 13.19
CA GLY A 391 -5.36 -26.49 14.66
C GLY A 391 -4.52 -25.35 15.26
N LEU A 392 -4.29 -25.43 16.57
CA LEU A 392 -3.46 -24.50 17.33
C LEU A 392 -2.15 -25.16 17.76
N ARG A 393 -1.06 -24.41 17.68
CA ARG A 393 0.24 -24.76 18.28
C ARG A 393 0.45 -23.91 19.52
N VAL A 394 0.72 -24.54 20.66
CA VAL A 394 1.11 -23.86 21.89
C VAL A 394 2.63 -23.84 21.98
N ILE A 395 3.20 -22.67 22.29
CA ILE A 395 4.63 -22.47 22.52
C ILE A 395 4.81 -21.99 23.96
N HIS A 396 5.73 -22.61 24.69
CA HIS A 396 6.14 -22.15 26.01
C HIS A 396 7.37 -21.25 25.85
N LEU A 397 7.26 -20.02 26.33
CA LEU A 397 8.29 -19.00 26.20
C LEU A 397 9.32 -19.17 27.33
N ASP A 398 10.60 -19.16 26.95
CA ASP A 398 11.71 -19.11 27.91
C ASP A 398 11.86 -17.71 28.50
N GLU A 399 12.66 -17.59 29.57
CA GLU A 399 12.85 -16.34 30.32
C GLU A 399 13.39 -15.19 29.44
N VAL A 400 14.30 -15.48 28.50
CA VAL A 400 14.85 -14.46 27.59
C VAL A 400 13.75 -13.94 26.66
N THR A 401 12.96 -14.84 26.07
CA THR A 401 11.84 -14.45 25.20
C THR A 401 10.75 -13.69 25.95
N VAL A 402 10.47 -14.05 27.21
CA VAL A 402 9.53 -13.31 28.07
C VAL A 402 10.03 -11.89 28.35
N SER A 403 11.32 -11.72 28.66
CA SER A 403 11.93 -10.41 28.88
C SER A 403 11.86 -9.51 27.64
N LEU A 404 12.19 -10.06 26.46
CA LEU A 404 12.09 -9.34 25.19
C LEU A 404 10.65 -9.00 24.82
N LEU A 405 9.71 -9.89 25.15
CA LEU A 405 8.28 -9.66 24.95
C LEU A 405 7.81 -8.48 25.80
N ASP A 406 8.18 -8.43 27.09
CA ASP A 406 7.84 -7.31 27.97
C ASP A 406 8.44 -5.99 27.45
N GLN A 407 9.72 -5.99 27.06
CA GLN A 407 10.37 -4.81 26.48
C GLN A 407 9.62 -4.30 25.24
N TRP A 408 9.24 -5.21 24.33
CA TRP A 408 8.49 -4.85 23.13
C TRP A 408 7.09 -4.35 23.48
N LEU A 409 6.36 -5.01 24.37
CA LEU A 409 5.00 -4.59 24.74
C LEU A 409 5.01 -3.20 25.39
N ARG A 410 6.02 -2.89 26.22
CA ARG A 410 6.23 -1.54 26.77
C ARG A 410 6.52 -0.51 25.69
N GLU A 411 7.44 -0.79 24.77
CA GLU A 411 7.77 0.11 23.66
C GLU A 411 6.55 0.33 22.76
N ARG A 412 5.81 -0.73 22.45
CA ARG A 412 4.58 -0.71 21.66
C ARG A 412 3.52 0.17 22.32
N TYR A 413 3.27 -0.03 23.61
CA TYR A 413 2.31 0.77 24.37
C TYR A 413 2.74 2.23 24.52
N SER A 414 4.03 2.49 24.72
CA SER A 414 4.57 3.85 24.83
C SER A 414 4.49 4.61 23.49
N ARG A 415 4.82 3.97 22.37
CA ARG A 415 4.79 4.61 21.04
C ARG A 415 3.39 4.76 20.47
N TRP A 416 2.52 3.79 20.74
CA TRP A 416 1.17 3.76 20.21
C TRP A 416 0.16 3.37 21.30
N PRO A 417 -0.05 4.23 22.32
CA PRO A 417 -0.92 3.91 23.45
C PRO A 417 -2.38 3.64 23.05
N ALA A 418 -2.81 4.25 21.94
CA ALA A 418 -4.17 4.11 21.40
C ALA A 418 -4.28 3.16 20.20
N THR A 419 -3.26 2.34 19.88
CA THR A 419 -3.39 1.40 18.76
C THR A 419 -4.42 0.31 19.07
N ARG A 420 -5.36 0.08 18.15
CA ARG A 420 -6.27 -1.09 18.19
C ARG A 420 -5.82 -2.22 17.26
N ASN A 421 -4.61 -2.17 16.71
CA ASN A 421 -4.09 -3.27 15.93
C ASN A 421 -3.96 -4.51 16.84
N PRO A 422 -4.61 -5.65 16.55
CA PRO A 422 -4.56 -6.81 17.42
C PRO A 422 -3.26 -7.62 17.25
N HIS A 423 -2.46 -7.33 16.22
CA HIS A 423 -1.22 -8.05 15.96
C HIS A 423 -0.11 -7.69 16.96
N LEU A 424 0.66 -8.72 17.33
CA LEU A 424 1.78 -8.57 18.26
C LEU A 424 2.87 -7.68 17.69
N LEU A 425 3.31 -7.97 16.46
CA LEU A 425 4.29 -7.14 15.74
C LEU A 425 3.58 -6.11 14.87
N ILE A 426 3.92 -4.84 15.08
CA ILE A 426 3.39 -3.70 14.32
C ILE A 426 4.52 -2.76 13.91
N SER A 427 4.33 -2.06 12.80
CA SER A 427 5.19 -0.96 12.35
C SER A 427 4.48 0.38 12.53
N GLN A 428 5.20 1.49 12.33
CA GLN A 428 4.58 2.82 12.33
C GLN A 428 3.39 2.94 11.35
N GLN A 429 3.44 2.21 10.23
CA GLN A 429 2.35 2.19 9.26
C GLN A 429 1.18 1.34 9.75
N THR A 430 1.45 0.13 10.25
CA THR A 430 0.37 -0.79 10.66
C THR A 430 -0.19 -0.47 12.03
N ALA A 431 0.49 0.31 12.87
CA ALA A 431 -0.03 0.74 14.17
C ALA A 431 -1.34 1.54 14.05
N ALA A 432 -1.50 2.27 12.95
CA ALA A 432 -2.71 2.99 12.59
C ALA A 432 -3.73 2.12 11.83
N GLU A 433 -3.49 0.82 11.69
CA GLU A 433 -4.33 -0.10 10.91
C GLU A 433 -4.67 -1.33 11.76
N THR A 434 -5.57 -2.18 11.25
CA THR A 434 -5.91 -3.47 11.90
C THR A 434 -5.24 -4.67 11.25
N GLY A 435 -4.48 -4.45 10.17
CA GLY A 435 -3.81 -5.50 9.41
C GLY A 435 -2.44 -5.89 9.98
N PRO A 436 -1.94 -7.09 9.64
CA PRO A 436 -0.62 -7.54 10.06
C PRO A 436 0.49 -6.79 9.32
N VAL A 437 1.68 -6.78 9.89
CA VAL A 437 2.90 -6.42 9.14
C VAL A 437 3.09 -7.36 7.95
N ASN A 438 3.59 -6.80 6.84
CA ASN A 438 3.79 -7.59 5.63
C ASN A 438 5.11 -8.39 5.70
N ALA A 439 5.27 -9.35 4.78
CA ALA A 439 6.47 -10.17 4.69
C ALA A 439 7.76 -9.34 4.45
N PHE A 440 7.63 -8.21 3.75
CA PHE A 440 8.74 -7.32 3.43
C PHE A 440 9.28 -6.58 4.66
N TYR A 441 8.41 -6.20 5.60
CA TYR A 441 8.80 -5.65 6.90
C TYR A 441 9.78 -6.61 7.60
N LEU A 442 9.40 -7.89 7.74
CA LEU A 442 10.30 -8.88 8.34
C LEU A 442 11.59 -9.02 7.53
N TRP A 443 11.51 -9.12 6.21
CA TRP A 443 12.71 -9.20 5.37
C TRP A 443 13.68 -8.04 5.59
N GLN A 444 13.19 -6.80 5.70
CA GLN A 444 14.03 -5.63 5.98
C GLN A 444 14.72 -5.71 7.34
N LYS A 445 14.07 -6.32 8.35
CA LYS A 445 14.62 -6.47 9.71
C LYS A 445 15.62 -7.61 9.82
N PHE A 446 15.39 -8.71 9.11
CA PHE A 446 16.24 -9.90 9.15
C PHE A 446 17.43 -9.85 8.19
N LYS A 447 17.34 -9.08 7.09
CA LYS A 447 18.42 -8.95 6.09
C LYS A 447 19.75 -8.46 6.69
N PRO A 448 19.80 -7.40 7.54
CA PRO A 448 21.04 -6.96 8.18
C PRO A 448 21.67 -8.02 9.10
N LEU A 449 20.86 -8.92 9.64
CA LEU A 449 21.30 -10.01 10.52
C LEU A 449 21.84 -11.22 9.75
N GLY A 450 21.90 -11.14 8.41
CA GLY A 450 22.34 -12.26 7.56
C GLY A 450 21.30 -13.39 7.43
N ILE A 451 20.10 -13.22 7.99
CA ILE A 451 19.02 -14.22 7.91
C ILE A 451 18.22 -13.99 6.64
N ARG A 452 18.24 -14.96 5.73
CA ARG A 452 17.41 -14.95 4.52
C ARG A 452 16.24 -15.91 4.69
N TRP A 453 15.04 -15.34 4.71
CA TRP A 453 13.79 -16.09 4.50
C TRP A 453 13.71 -16.51 3.02
N ARG A 454 13.57 -17.80 2.75
CA ARG A 454 13.24 -18.30 1.41
C ARG A 454 11.73 -18.31 1.21
#